data_AF-A0A534KAF4-F1
#
_entry.id   AF-A0A534KAF4-F1
#
_cell.length_a   1.000
_cell.length_b   1.000
_cell.length_c   1.000
_cell.angle_alpha   90.00
_cell.angle_beta   90.00
_cell.angle_gamma   90.00
#
_symmetry.space_group_name_H-M   'P 1'
#
loop_
_entity.id
_entity.type
_entity.pdbx_description
1 polymer ?
#
loop_
_entity_poly.entity_id
_entity_poly.type
_entity_poly.pdbx_seq_one_letter_code
_entity_poly.pdbx_strand_id
1 'polypeptide(L)'
;MKFESAKGEAYKERFKVFFSTKVAFFDLAIWSNELTTPGEIQHQLRARMKERGIAAVKVYARNEANIEKVQRECAKYLEEDTEAQLESDERYRICHSPSCCVTLTKKVRQPPPGIFKKARRHSRRR
;
A
#
# COMPACT_ATOMS: atom_id res chain seq x y z
N MET A 1 -16.50 -2.91 33.46
CA MET A 1 -15.14 -3.33 33.90
C MET A 1 -14.11 -2.60 33.06
N LYS A 2 -13.27 -1.75 33.67
CA LYS A 2 -12.11 -1.14 33.00
C LYS A 2 -10.93 -2.10 33.12
N PHE A 3 -10.50 -2.70 32.01
CA PHE A 3 -9.27 -3.48 31.94
C PHE A 3 -8.06 -2.52 31.91
N GLU A 4 -7.70 -1.96 33.07
CA GLU A 4 -6.49 -1.16 33.24
C GLU A 4 -5.34 -2.07 33.65
N SER A 5 -4.80 -2.83 32.69
CA SER A 5 -3.46 -3.39 32.84
C SER A 5 -2.49 -2.54 32.03
N ALA A 6 -1.27 -2.30 32.54
CA ALA A 6 -0.21 -1.60 31.80
C ALA A 6 0.09 -2.25 30.42
N LYS A 7 -0.20 -3.55 30.29
CA LYS A 7 -0.16 -4.29 29.02
C LYS A 7 -1.23 -3.81 28.02
N GLY A 8 -2.39 -3.39 28.51
CA GLY A 8 -3.49 -2.83 27.71
C GLY A 8 -3.19 -1.43 27.16
N GLU A 9 -2.49 -0.58 27.92
CA GLU A 9 -2.04 0.75 27.43
C GLU A 9 -0.92 0.61 26.39
N ALA A 10 0.10 -0.22 26.65
CA ALA A 10 1.13 -0.53 25.66
C ALA A 10 0.55 -1.21 24.40
N TYR A 11 -0.49 -2.03 24.57
CA TYR A 11 -1.26 -2.60 23.47
C TYR A 11 -1.97 -1.51 22.67
N LYS A 12 -2.69 -0.58 23.32
CA LYS A 12 -3.33 0.56 22.64
C LYS A 12 -2.35 1.45 21.91
N GLU A 13 -1.16 1.72 22.46
CA GLU A 13 -0.12 2.48 21.77
C GLU A 13 0.42 1.73 20.56
N ARG A 14 0.75 0.44 20.68
CA ARG A 14 1.18 -0.38 19.53
C ARG A 14 0.08 -0.48 18.47
N PHE A 15 -1.17 -0.58 18.89
CA PHE A 15 -2.32 -0.59 18.00
C PHE A 15 -2.51 0.77 17.33
N LYS A 16 -2.35 1.89 18.05
CA LYS A 16 -2.38 3.24 17.49
C LYS A 16 -1.25 3.45 16.49
N VAL A 17 -0.02 3.02 16.80
CA VAL A 17 1.12 3.11 15.88
C VAL A 17 0.89 2.23 14.65
N PHE A 18 0.40 1.00 14.83
CA PHE A 18 0.01 0.12 13.74
C PHE A 18 -1.06 0.76 12.86
N PHE A 19 -2.09 1.36 13.49
CA PHE A 19 -3.14 2.03 12.76
C PHE A 19 -2.72 3.37 12.16
N SER A 20 -1.70 4.03 12.71
CA SER A 20 -1.21 5.33 12.26
C SER A 20 -0.10 5.24 11.21
N THR A 21 0.61 4.11 11.13
CA THR A 21 1.78 3.92 10.22
C THR A 21 1.53 2.87 9.15
N LYS A 22 0.83 1.78 9.50
CA LYS A 22 0.45 0.74 8.55
C LYS A 22 -0.94 1.06 8.01
N VAL A 23 -1.97 1.07 8.86
CA VAL A 23 -3.37 1.22 8.44
C VAL A 23 -3.77 2.64 8.04
N ALA A 24 -3.05 3.69 8.49
CA ALA A 24 -3.52 5.05 8.37
C ALA A 24 -3.75 5.41 6.91
N PHE A 25 -5.04 5.53 6.61
CA PHE A 25 -5.60 6.37 5.59
C PHE A 25 -4.90 6.27 4.24
N PHE A 26 -5.09 5.11 3.62
CA PHE A 26 -5.51 5.17 2.23
C PHE A 26 -6.99 4.78 2.22
N ASP A 27 -7.89 5.72 1.94
CA ASP A 27 -9.23 5.40 1.40
C ASP A 27 -9.14 4.52 0.13
N LEU A 28 -7.93 4.47 -0.41
CA LEU A 28 -7.47 3.74 -1.57
C LEU A 28 -6.83 2.39 -1.20
N ALA A 29 -6.79 1.99 0.07
CA ALA A 29 -6.38 0.66 0.46
C ALA A 29 -7.45 -0.38 0.08
N ILE A 30 -7.00 -1.60 -0.17
CA ILE A 30 -7.83 -2.76 -0.42
C ILE A 30 -7.75 -3.65 0.83
N TRP A 31 -8.89 -3.87 1.47
CA TRP A 31 -9.00 -4.74 2.63
C TRP A 31 -9.53 -6.10 2.18
N SER A 32 -8.64 -7.08 2.04
CA SER A 32 -9.04 -8.44 1.69
C SER A 32 -9.40 -9.22 2.96
N ASN A 33 -10.54 -9.89 2.94
CA ASN A 33 -10.94 -10.86 3.95
C ASN A 33 -11.12 -12.26 3.32
N GLU A 34 -11.65 -13.21 4.08
CA GLU A 34 -11.88 -14.58 3.62
C GLU A 34 -12.91 -14.65 2.47
N LEU A 35 -13.90 -13.77 2.47
CA LEU A 35 -14.96 -13.69 1.47
C LEU A 35 -14.52 -12.97 0.20
N THR A 36 -13.50 -12.10 0.28
CA THR A 36 -12.99 -11.37 -0.88
C THR A 36 -12.44 -12.35 -1.91
N THR A 37 -13.01 -12.35 -3.09
CA THR A 37 -12.59 -13.23 -4.18
C THR A 37 -11.30 -12.71 -4.84
N PRO A 38 -10.50 -13.58 -5.47
CA PRO A 38 -9.34 -13.14 -6.25
C PRO A 38 -9.69 -12.10 -7.33
N GLY A 39 -10.84 -12.26 -7.99
CA GLY A 39 -11.32 -11.33 -9.01
C GLY A 39 -11.63 -9.94 -8.47
N GLU A 40 -12.17 -9.84 -7.24
CA GLU A 40 -12.40 -8.55 -6.59
C GLU A 40 -11.10 -7.82 -6.25
N ILE A 41 -10.06 -8.54 -5.81
CA ILE A 41 -8.74 -7.95 -5.55
C ILE A 41 -8.18 -7.35 -6.84
N GLN A 42 -8.20 -8.11 -7.94
CA GLN A 42 -7.74 -7.64 -9.26
C GLN A 42 -8.53 -6.44 -9.76
N HIS A 43 -9.86 -6.51 -9.67
CA HIS A 43 -10.74 -5.42 -10.09
C HIS A 43 -10.43 -4.14 -9.30
N GLN A 44 -10.29 -4.25 -7.98
CA GLN A 44 -9.98 -3.14 -7.11
C GLN A 44 -8.59 -2.54 -7.34
N LEU A 45 -7.59 -3.37 -7.69
CA LEU A 45 -6.26 -2.91 -8.10
C LEU A 45 -6.32 -2.12 -9.41
N ARG A 46 -6.97 -2.66 -10.44
CA ARG A 46 -7.14 -1.99 -11.73
C ARG A 46 -7.91 -0.68 -11.59
N ALA A 47 -9.03 -0.68 -10.89
CA ALA A 47 -9.85 0.51 -10.69
C ALA A 47 -9.08 1.63 -9.98
N ARG A 48 -8.22 1.29 -9.02
CA ARG A 48 -7.44 2.30 -8.29
C ARG A 48 -6.21 2.78 -9.06
N MET A 49 -5.39 1.85 -9.54
CA MET A 49 -4.14 2.18 -10.21
C MET A 49 -4.39 2.73 -11.62
N LYS A 50 -5.17 2.03 -12.46
CA LYS A 50 -5.39 2.44 -13.86
C LYS A 50 -6.46 3.52 -13.98
N GLU A 51 -7.68 3.26 -13.50
CA GLU A 51 -8.82 4.16 -13.76
C GLU A 51 -8.75 5.45 -12.94
N ARG A 52 -8.46 5.35 -11.64
CA ARG A 52 -8.35 6.52 -10.75
C ARG A 52 -6.97 7.16 -10.75
N GLY A 53 -5.99 6.57 -11.42
CA GLY A 53 -4.66 7.14 -11.55
C GLY A 53 -3.85 7.19 -10.24
N ILE A 54 -4.20 6.35 -9.25
CA ILE A 54 -3.58 6.40 -7.92
C ILE A 54 -2.13 5.94 -8.00
N ALA A 55 -1.22 6.71 -7.40
CA ALA A 55 0.21 6.44 -7.48
C ALA A 55 0.66 5.27 -6.60
N ALA A 56 -0.06 4.98 -5.52
CA ALA A 56 0.28 3.93 -4.57
C ALA A 56 -0.99 3.28 -4.00
N VAL A 57 -1.07 1.94 -4.01
CA VAL A 57 -2.16 1.16 -3.45
C VAL A 57 -1.60 0.13 -2.48
N LYS A 58 -2.20 0.06 -1.29
CA LYS A 58 -1.88 -0.96 -0.28
C LYS A 58 -2.97 -2.01 -0.25
N VAL A 59 -2.58 -3.29 -0.21
CA VAL A 59 -3.49 -4.44 -0.09
C VAL A 59 -3.19 -5.15 1.21
N TYR A 60 -4.20 -5.20 2.08
CA TYR A 60 -4.12 -5.83 3.39
C TYR A 60 -4.75 -7.21 3.37
N ALA A 61 -4.09 -8.17 4.00
CA ALA A 61 -4.63 -9.48 4.30
C ALA A 61 -4.42 -9.83 5.77
N ARG A 62 -5.36 -10.58 6.31
CA ARG A 62 -5.26 -11.25 7.61
C ARG A 62 -5.56 -12.73 7.41
N ASN A 63 -4.88 -13.58 8.18
CA ASN A 63 -4.85 -15.06 8.10
C ASN A 63 -3.99 -15.60 6.94
N GLU A 64 -3.45 -16.82 7.09
CA GLU A 64 -2.46 -17.38 6.14
C GLU A 64 -3.05 -17.59 4.73
N ALA A 65 -4.24 -18.17 4.64
CA ALA A 65 -4.90 -18.45 3.36
C ALA A 65 -5.16 -17.17 2.54
N ASN A 66 -5.54 -16.09 3.21
CA ASN A 66 -5.80 -14.80 2.58
C ASN A 66 -4.50 -14.04 2.26
N ILE A 67 -3.44 -14.21 3.06
CA ILE A 67 -2.10 -13.68 2.75
C ILE A 67 -1.61 -14.27 1.43
N GLU A 68 -1.64 -15.59 1.29
CA GLU A 68 -1.22 -16.25 0.05
C GLU A 68 -2.07 -15.84 -1.15
N LYS A 69 -3.38 -15.64 -0.94
CA LYS A 69 -4.30 -15.11 -1.97
C LYS A 69 -3.89 -13.71 -2.39
N VAL A 70 -3.71 -12.77 -1.45
CA VAL A 70 -3.34 -11.38 -1.74
C VAL A 70 -1.99 -11.30 -2.44
N GLN A 71 -0.97 -12.00 -1.95
CA GLN A 71 0.37 -11.96 -2.55
C GLN A 71 0.36 -12.49 -3.99
N ARG A 72 -0.35 -13.60 -4.23
CA ARG A 72 -0.52 -14.17 -5.58
C ARG A 72 -1.22 -13.21 -6.53
N GLU A 73 -2.31 -12.58 -6.09
CA GLU A 73 -3.05 -11.65 -6.94
C GLU A 73 -2.27 -10.36 -7.19
N CYS A 74 -1.52 -9.85 -6.20
CA CYS A 74 -0.62 -8.72 -6.42
C CYS A 74 0.51 -9.07 -7.41
N ALA A 75 1.07 -10.27 -7.33
CA ALA A 75 2.09 -10.74 -8.28
C ALA A 75 1.56 -10.81 -9.71
N LYS A 76 0.37 -11.41 -9.91
CA LYS A 76 -0.31 -11.42 -11.22
C LYS A 76 -0.56 -10.01 -11.77
N TYR A 77 -1.00 -9.09 -10.91
CA TYR A 77 -1.23 -7.71 -11.33
C TYR A 77 0.06 -7.04 -11.85
N LEU A 78 1.20 -7.30 -11.21
CA LEU A 78 2.51 -6.78 -11.63
C LEU A 78 2.99 -7.37 -12.96
N GLU A 79 2.63 -8.60 -13.28
CA GLU A 79 2.90 -9.21 -14.58
C GLU A 79 2.06 -8.56 -15.69
N GLU A 80 0.80 -8.21 -15.40
CA GLU A 80 -0.13 -7.59 -16.34
C GLU A 80 0.08 -6.08 -16.54
N ASP A 81 0.54 -5.37 -15.50
CA ASP A 81 0.70 -3.91 -15.51
C ASP A 81 2.17 -3.52 -15.44
N THR A 82 2.75 -3.26 -16.62
CA THR A 82 4.15 -2.84 -16.76
C THR A 82 4.48 -1.51 -16.08
N GLU A 83 3.46 -0.68 -15.81
CA GLU A 83 3.61 0.59 -15.10
C GLU A 83 3.60 0.43 -13.58
N ALA A 84 3.21 -0.74 -13.05
CA ALA A 84 3.24 -1.01 -11.63
C ALA A 84 4.59 -1.58 -11.18
N GLN A 85 4.93 -1.36 -9.91
CA GLN A 85 6.07 -1.96 -9.23
C GLN A 85 5.71 -2.30 -7.78
N LEU A 86 6.31 -3.36 -7.26
CA LEU A 86 6.22 -3.71 -5.85
C LEU A 86 7.13 -2.77 -5.05
N GLU A 87 6.57 -2.01 -4.11
CA GLU A 87 7.34 -1.19 -3.18
C GLU A 87 7.69 -1.99 -1.93
N SER A 88 6.73 -2.73 -1.38
CA SER A 88 6.95 -3.57 -0.20
C SER A 88 5.96 -4.73 -0.12
N ASP A 89 6.40 -5.85 0.45
CA ASP A 89 5.57 -6.98 0.87
C ASP A 89 5.94 -7.30 2.32
N GLU A 90 5.20 -6.71 3.25
CA GLU A 90 5.50 -6.84 4.67
C GLU A 90 4.59 -7.88 5.31
N ARG A 91 5.19 -8.83 6.02
CA ARG A 91 4.48 -9.79 6.87
C ARG A 91 4.69 -9.46 8.34
N TYR A 92 3.62 -9.51 9.12
CA TYR A 92 3.65 -9.22 10.55
C TYR A 92 2.54 -9.99 11.28
N ARG A 93 2.54 -9.91 12.61
CA ARG A 93 1.49 -10.48 13.45
C ARG A 93 0.75 -9.38 14.20
N ILE A 94 -0.57 -9.40 14.13
CA ILE A 94 -1.43 -8.59 14.99
C ILE A 94 -1.98 -9.54 16.06
N CYS A 95 -1.57 -9.31 17.31
CA CYS A 95 -1.79 -10.21 18.45
C CYS A 95 -1.19 -11.60 18.17
N HIS A 96 -2.00 -12.51 17.61
CA HIS A 96 -1.65 -13.88 17.25
C HIS A 96 -2.04 -14.24 15.81
N SER A 97 -2.68 -13.33 15.08
CA SER A 97 -3.09 -13.57 13.70
C SER A 97 -1.97 -13.12 12.75
N PRO A 98 -1.53 -13.98 11.82
CA PRO A 98 -0.65 -13.54 10.74
C PRO A 98 -1.39 -12.51 9.87
N SER A 99 -0.65 -11.55 9.35
CA SER A 99 -1.16 -10.49 8.49
C SER A 99 -0.08 -10.05 7.50
N CYS A 100 -0.50 -9.54 6.35
CA CYS A 100 0.40 -8.90 5.39
C CYS A 100 -0.14 -7.56 4.90
N CYS A 101 0.79 -6.74 4.43
CA CYS A 101 0.53 -5.51 3.69
C CYS A 101 1.43 -5.49 2.45
N VAL A 102 0.81 -5.57 1.27
CA VAL A 102 1.51 -5.42 -0.01
C VAL A 102 1.30 -3.99 -0.52
N THR A 103 2.37 -3.26 -0.79
CA THR A 103 2.34 -1.91 -1.34
C THR A 103 2.78 -1.94 -2.80
N LEU A 104 1.88 -1.54 -3.69
CA LEU A 104 2.16 -1.39 -5.12
C LEU A 104 2.19 0.09 -5.46
N THR A 105 3.19 0.52 -6.23
CA THR A 105 3.29 1.89 -6.74
C THR A 105 3.36 1.93 -8.24
N LYS A 106 3.03 3.08 -8.83
CA LYS A 106 3.33 3.35 -10.23
C LYS A 106 4.80 3.69 -10.37
N LYS A 107 5.45 3.12 -11.37
CA LYS A 107 6.79 3.53 -11.81
C LYS A 107 6.71 4.99 -12.21
N VAL A 108 7.36 5.84 -11.41
CA VAL A 108 7.58 7.23 -11.81
C VAL A 108 8.52 7.16 -13.01
N ARG A 109 8.01 7.45 -14.22
CA ARG A 109 8.88 7.78 -15.35
C ARG A 109 9.65 9.03 -14.91
N GLN A 110 10.89 8.85 -14.44
CA GLN A 110 11.79 9.99 -14.30
C GLN A 110 11.80 10.68 -15.67
N PRO A 111 11.52 11.99 -15.74
CA PRO A 111 11.66 12.69 -17.01
C PRO A 111 13.09 12.43 -17.51
N PRO A 112 13.28 12.14 -18.81
CA PRO A 112 14.59 11.83 -19.33
C PRO A 112 15.60 12.89 -18.87
N PRO A 113 16.78 12.49 -18.37
CA PRO A 113 17.77 13.44 -17.87
C PRO A 113 18.23 14.33 -19.03
N GLY A 114 17.61 15.50 -19.16
CA GLY A 114 17.85 16.38 -20.30
C GLY A 114 16.87 17.55 -20.49
N ILE A 115 15.69 17.56 -19.86
CA ILE A 115 14.69 18.64 -20.05
C ILE A 115 14.83 19.77 -19.02
N PHE A 116 15.81 19.74 -18.12
CA PHE A 116 16.22 20.96 -17.42
C PHE A 116 17.09 21.82 -18.35
N LYS A 117 16.48 22.35 -19.42
CA LYS A 117 17.03 23.52 -20.11
C LYS A 117 17.13 24.60 -19.03
N LYS A 118 18.38 24.92 -18.67
CA LYS A 118 18.76 26.05 -17.82
C LYS A 118 17.87 27.23 -18.17
N ALA A 119 16.88 27.51 -17.33
CA ALA A 119 16.24 28.81 -17.33
C ALA A 119 17.38 29.78 -16.97
N ARG A 120 18.00 30.37 -18.00
CA ARG A 120 18.90 31.50 -17.87
C ARG A 120 18.12 32.53 -17.08
N ARG A 121 18.40 32.63 -15.78
CA ARG A 121 18.05 33.80 -14.97
C ARG A 121 18.78 34.96 -15.62
N HIS A 122 18.11 35.64 -16.54
CA HIS A 122 18.49 36.98 -16.94
C HIS A 122 18.27 37.85 -15.70
N SER A 123 19.29 37.96 -14.85
CA SER A 123 19.36 39.03 -13.87
C SER A 123 19.48 40.33 -14.67
N ARG A 124 18.32 40.90 -14.99
CA ARG A 124 18.19 42.26 -15.51
C ARG A 124 18.46 43.19 -14.31
N ARG A 125 19.74 43.45 -14.03
CA ARG A 125 20.11 44.61 -13.21
C ARG A 125 20.02 45.83 -14.14
N ARG A 126 18.95 46.60 -13.95
CA ARG A 126 19.02 48.05 -14.12
C ARG A 126 19.69 48.62 -12.88
#